data_AF-A0A8R1Y207-F1
#
_entry.id   AF-A0A8R1Y207-F1
#
_cell.length_a   1.000
_cell.length_b   1.000
_cell.length_c   1.000
_cell.angle_alpha   90.00
_cell.angle_beta   90.00
_cell.angle_gamma   90.00
#
_symmetry.space_group_name_H-M   'P 1'
#
loop_
_entity.id
_entity.type
_entity.pdbx_description
1 polymer ?
#
loop_
_entity_poly.entity_id
_entity_poly.type
_entity_poly.pdbx_seq_one_letter_code
_entity_poly.pdbx_strand_id
1 'polypeptide(L)'
;MDEKEMQNLELDSAQENYVPPPQKSVSEIIATDANDESLNRYKQALLGQAKSGQVIVDPTDPRNVLVRSITLVVEGHPDITMHLDKENLNEASFVIKEGAAYRIRFDFHVQREICTGLKYIQKVTRHSITVDKETFMMGSYAPKMEMQSFITPLDEAPSGMLHRGIYKIRSQVCDDDGHDWLSWTWSLEIAKDWGE
;
A
#
# COMPACT_ATOMS: atom_id res chain seq x y z
N MET A 1 0.85 -13.73 -23.37
CA MET A 1 1.05 -12.33 -22.96
C MET A 1 2.34 -12.35 -22.18
N ASP A 2 3.39 -11.83 -22.81
CA ASP A 2 4.78 -12.22 -22.54
C ASP A 2 5.26 -11.86 -21.13
N GLU A 3 5.95 -12.80 -20.46
CA GLU A 3 6.65 -12.59 -19.18
C GLU A 3 7.63 -11.40 -19.20
N LYS A 4 7.95 -10.88 -20.40
CA LYS A 4 8.80 -9.71 -20.60
C LYS A 4 8.15 -8.36 -20.31
N GLU A 5 6.83 -8.27 -20.17
CA GLU A 5 6.15 -7.02 -19.76
C GLU A 5 6.02 -6.87 -18.23
N MET A 6 6.55 -7.82 -17.45
CA MET A 6 6.46 -7.83 -15.99
C MET A 6 7.57 -7.02 -15.28
N GLN A 7 8.58 -6.51 -15.98
CA GLN A 7 9.82 -6.10 -15.31
C GLN A 7 10.01 -4.61 -15.01
N ASN A 8 9.29 -3.66 -15.62
CA ASN A 8 9.60 -2.24 -15.41
C ASN A 8 8.38 -1.41 -14.98
N LEU A 9 8.06 -1.45 -13.68
CA LEU A 9 7.57 -0.26 -12.97
C LEU A 9 8.82 0.51 -12.51
N GLU A 10 9.54 1.11 -13.45
CA GLU A 10 10.68 1.98 -13.11
C GLU A 10 10.18 3.08 -12.17
N LEU A 11 10.73 3.19 -10.97
CA LEU A 11 10.38 4.24 -10.01
C LEU A 11 10.66 5.60 -10.68
N ASP A 12 9.63 6.43 -10.87
CA ASP A 12 9.85 7.78 -11.39
C ASP A 12 10.69 8.58 -10.37
N SER A 13 11.63 9.33 -10.95
CA SER A 13 12.80 9.98 -10.38
C SER A 13 12.55 11.08 -9.33
N ALA A 14 11.51 10.98 -8.50
CA ALA A 14 11.22 11.97 -7.45
C ALA A 14 12.01 11.76 -6.14
N GLN A 15 12.89 10.74 -6.08
CA GLN A 15 13.68 10.39 -4.90
C GLN A 15 15.14 10.90 -4.95
N GLU A 16 15.50 11.82 -5.85
CA GLU A 16 16.91 12.07 -6.27
C GLU A 16 17.94 12.31 -5.15
N ASN A 17 17.54 12.63 -3.91
CA ASN A 17 18.48 12.85 -2.80
C ASN A 17 18.20 12.02 -1.52
N TYR A 18 17.17 11.18 -1.49
CA TYR A 18 16.90 10.36 -0.31
C TYR A 18 17.77 9.10 -0.31
N VAL A 19 18.45 8.84 0.80
CA VAL A 19 19.20 7.60 1.01
C VAL A 19 18.50 6.80 2.11
N PRO A 20 18.02 5.58 1.81
CA PRO A 20 17.46 4.69 2.81
C PRO A 20 18.37 4.53 4.03
N PRO A 21 17.82 4.49 5.25
CA PRO A 21 18.61 4.25 6.44
C PRO A 21 19.24 2.85 6.40
N PRO A 22 20.37 2.63 7.09
CA PRO A 22 20.89 1.29 7.31
C PRO A 22 19.87 0.42 8.03
N GLN A 23 19.72 -0.83 7.57
CA GLN A 23 18.86 -1.81 8.24
C GLN A 23 19.31 -2.04 9.68
N LYS A 24 18.34 -2.01 10.60
CA LYS A 24 18.51 -2.38 12.00
C LYS A 24 17.27 -3.14 12.43
N SER A 25 17.48 -4.27 13.08
CA SER A 25 16.39 -5.04 13.68
C SER A 25 15.76 -4.29 14.85
N VAL A 26 14.51 -4.63 15.16
CA VAL A 26 13.81 -4.17 16.37
C VAL A 26 14.67 -4.42 17.61
N SER A 27 15.32 -5.58 17.69
CA SER A 27 16.16 -5.96 18.82
C SER A 27 17.39 -5.07 19.01
N GLU A 28 18.08 -4.72 17.92
CA GLU A 28 19.24 -3.81 17.93
C GLU A 28 18.82 -2.39 18.29
N ILE A 29 17.68 -1.92 17.78
CA ILE A 29 17.10 -0.63 18.12
C ILE A 29 16.80 -0.57 19.62
N ILE A 30 16.24 -1.63 20.20
CA ILE A 30 15.96 -1.69 21.64
C ILE A 30 17.25 -1.67 22.46
N ALA A 31 18.27 -2.45 22.07
CA ALA A 31 19.53 -2.58 22.80
C ALA A 31 20.41 -1.31 22.79
N THR A 32 20.34 -0.51 21.73
CA THR A 32 21.09 0.76 21.62
C THR A 32 20.69 1.72 22.74
N ASP A 33 21.60 2.41 23.43
CA ASP A 33 21.25 3.38 24.49
C ASP A 33 20.30 2.86 25.61
N ALA A 34 20.38 1.57 25.94
CA ALA A 34 19.48 0.93 26.92
C ALA A 34 19.50 1.58 28.32
N ASN A 35 20.55 2.34 28.65
CA ASN A 35 20.67 3.06 29.93
C ASN A 35 20.01 4.45 29.92
N ASP A 36 19.54 4.93 28.76
CA ASP A 36 18.88 6.23 28.63
C ASP A 36 17.37 6.08 28.80
N GLU A 37 16.82 6.62 29.88
CA GLU A 37 15.40 6.55 30.19
C GLU A 37 14.53 7.27 29.14
N SER A 38 15.00 8.40 28.61
CA SER A 38 14.26 9.20 27.64
C SER A 38 14.13 8.47 26.30
N LEU A 39 15.22 7.86 25.83
CA LEU A 39 15.23 7.05 24.61
C LEU A 39 14.42 5.77 24.78
N ASN A 40 14.44 5.15 25.96
CA ASN A 40 13.62 3.98 26.25
C ASN A 40 12.11 4.28 26.23
N ARG A 41 11.69 5.46 26.72
CA ARG A 41 10.30 5.93 26.62
C ARG A 41 9.94 6.25 25.17
N TYR A 42 10.83 6.89 24.42
CA TYR A 42 10.64 7.19 23.00
C TYR A 42 10.42 5.91 22.16
N LYS A 43 11.28 4.90 22.35
CA LYS A 43 11.12 3.59 21.68
C LYS A 43 9.85 2.87 22.09
N GLN A 44 9.44 2.97 23.36
CA GLN A 44 8.17 2.38 23.80
C GLN A 44 6.98 3.00 23.05
N ALA A 45 6.99 4.32 22.85
CA ALA A 45 5.92 5.03 22.15
C ALA A 45 5.84 4.64 20.67
N LEU A 46 6.99 4.40 20.02
CA LEU A 46 7.04 4.03 18.59
C LEU A 46 6.83 2.54 18.33
N LEU A 47 7.49 1.68 19.10
CA LEU A 47 7.47 0.22 18.88
C LEU A 47 6.27 -0.45 19.54
N GLY A 48 5.69 0.14 20.58
CA GLY A 48 4.57 -0.43 21.31
C GLY A 48 4.84 -1.88 21.74
N GLN A 49 4.03 -2.81 21.22
CA GLN A 49 4.13 -4.25 21.49
C GLN A 49 5.47 -4.85 21.05
N ALA A 50 6.06 -4.37 19.95
CA ALA A 50 7.33 -4.87 19.43
C ALA A 50 8.52 -4.65 20.38
N LYS A 51 8.40 -3.76 21.37
CA LYS A 51 9.42 -3.59 22.41
C LYS A 51 9.43 -4.75 23.43
N SER A 52 8.30 -5.41 23.64
CA SER A 52 8.15 -6.49 24.64
C SER A 52 8.45 -7.88 24.09
N GLY A 53 8.55 -8.04 22.78
CA GLY A 53 8.82 -9.30 22.11
C GLY A 53 8.53 -9.21 20.62
N GLN A 54 8.85 -10.29 19.90
CA GLN A 54 8.56 -10.37 18.49
C GLN A 54 7.05 -10.46 18.26
N VAL A 55 6.53 -9.57 17.42
CA VAL A 55 5.11 -9.57 17.03
C VAL A 55 4.96 -10.42 15.77
N ILE A 56 4.12 -11.46 15.83
CA ILE A 56 3.83 -12.34 14.70
C ILE A 56 2.31 -12.46 14.58
N VAL A 57 1.76 -11.94 13.48
CA VAL A 57 0.32 -11.97 13.19
C VAL A 57 -0.04 -13.27 12.48
N ASP A 58 0.79 -13.68 11.53
CA ASP A 58 0.62 -14.91 10.75
C ASP A 58 1.96 -15.65 10.71
N PRO A 59 2.12 -16.68 11.56
CA PRO A 59 3.33 -17.50 11.59
C PRO A 59 3.57 -18.28 10.30
N THR A 60 2.53 -18.52 9.50
CA THR A 60 2.62 -19.29 8.25
C THR A 60 3.06 -18.45 7.07
N ASP A 61 2.89 -17.13 7.16
CA ASP A 61 3.31 -16.18 6.15
C ASP A 61 4.68 -15.58 6.49
N PRO A 62 5.75 -15.87 5.71
CA PRO A 62 7.09 -15.38 6.00
C PRO A 62 7.25 -13.88 5.77
N ARG A 63 6.31 -13.22 5.06
CA ARG A 63 6.40 -11.79 4.72
C ARG A 63 6.31 -10.91 5.98
N ASN A 64 7.04 -9.81 5.96
CA ASN A 64 7.04 -8.80 7.03
C ASN A 64 5.75 -7.94 6.96
N VAL A 65 5.35 -7.55 5.75
CA VAL A 65 4.14 -6.78 5.49
C VAL A 65 3.08 -7.67 4.83
N LEU A 66 1.90 -7.70 5.42
CA LEU A 66 0.75 -8.46 4.94
C LEU A 66 -0.34 -7.49 4.51
N VAL A 67 -0.39 -7.14 3.22
CA VAL A 67 -1.47 -6.32 2.67
C VAL A 67 -2.74 -7.16 2.60
N ARG A 68 -3.76 -6.78 3.39
CA ARG A 68 -4.99 -7.58 3.56
C ARG A 68 -6.11 -7.12 2.64
N SER A 69 -6.27 -5.81 2.47
CA SER A 69 -7.31 -5.27 1.58
C SER A 69 -7.01 -3.86 1.12
N ILE A 70 -7.66 -3.49 0.01
CA ILE A 70 -7.88 -2.10 -0.37
C ILE A 70 -9.37 -1.79 -0.31
N THR A 71 -9.71 -0.58 0.11
CA THR A 71 -11.09 -0.10 0.14
C THR A 71 -11.19 1.21 -0.61
N LEU A 72 -12.09 1.25 -1.59
CA LEU A 72 -12.49 2.47 -2.26
C LEU A 72 -13.47 3.22 -1.35
N VAL A 73 -13.04 4.39 -0.86
CA VAL A 73 -13.81 5.26 0.02
C VAL A 73 -14.28 6.45 -0.79
N VAL A 74 -15.60 6.57 -0.96
CA VAL A 74 -16.24 7.66 -1.69
C VAL A 74 -17.24 8.35 -0.77
N GLU A 75 -17.20 9.68 -0.74
CA GLU A 75 -18.17 10.44 0.06
C GLU A 75 -19.61 10.16 -0.36
N GLY A 76 -20.44 9.75 0.60
CA GLY A 76 -21.86 9.46 0.37
C GLY A 76 -22.16 8.10 -0.29
N HIS A 77 -21.15 7.25 -0.49
CA HIS A 77 -21.32 5.89 -1.01
C HIS A 77 -20.78 4.86 0.00
N PRO A 78 -21.38 3.66 0.12
CA PRO A 78 -20.79 2.58 0.91
C PRO A 78 -19.36 2.24 0.45
N ASP A 79 -18.49 1.98 1.42
CA ASP A 79 -17.13 1.47 1.21
C ASP A 79 -17.17 0.20 0.34
N ILE A 80 -16.31 0.15 -0.68
CA ILE A 80 -16.16 -1.05 -1.53
C ILE A 80 -14.78 -1.65 -1.27
N THR A 81 -14.73 -2.85 -0.68
CA THR A 81 -13.48 -3.48 -0.24
C THR A 81 -13.11 -4.67 -1.12
N MET A 82 -11.84 -4.73 -1.52
CA MET A 82 -11.19 -5.86 -2.18
C MET A 82 -10.22 -6.51 -1.21
N HIS A 83 -10.44 -7.79 -0.90
CA HIS A 83 -9.55 -8.59 -0.07
C HIS A 83 -8.43 -9.20 -0.93
N LEU A 84 -7.20 -9.06 -0.45
CA LEU A 84 -5.97 -9.38 -1.18
C LEU A 84 -5.28 -10.67 -0.66
N ASP A 85 -5.93 -11.38 0.25
CA ASP A 85 -5.44 -12.62 0.86
C ASP A 85 -5.86 -13.90 0.12
N LYS A 86 -6.49 -13.77 -1.06
CA LYS A 86 -7.04 -14.89 -1.84
C LYS A 86 -6.22 -15.16 -3.10
N GLU A 87 -6.15 -16.42 -3.51
CA GLU A 87 -5.45 -16.89 -4.73
C GLU A 87 -5.94 -16.22 -6.04
N ASN A 88 -7.08 -15.52 -6.01
CA ASN A 88 -7.70 -14.88 -7.18
C ASN A 88 -7.61 -13.34 -7.10
N LEU A 89 -6.40 -12.80 -7.07
CA LEU A 89 -6.16 -11.34 -7.06
C LEU A 89 -6.55 -10.60 -8.36
N ASN A 90 -6.79 -11.32 -9.45
CA ASN A 90 -6.74 -10.74 -10.80
C ASN A 90 -8.09 -10.27 -11.38
N GLU A 91 -9.20 -10.37 -10.64
CA GLU A 91 -10.55 -10.16 -11.21
C GLU A 91 -11.40 -9.12 -10.48
N ALA A 92 -10.85 -8.44 -9.48
CA ALA A 92 -11.64 -7.44 -8.78
C ALA A 92 -11.77 -6.16 -9.62
N SER A 93 -13.01 -5.69 -9.74
CA SER A 93 -13.37 -4.46 -10.43
C SER A 93 -14.16 -3.53 -9.51
N PHE A 94 -13.78 -2.26 -9.46
CA PHE A 94 -14.60 -1.22 -8.85
C PHE A 94 -15.34 -0.45 -9.95
N VAL A 95 -16.56 -0.03 -9.66
CA VAL A 95 -17.30 0.95 -10.48
C VAL A 95 -17.32 2.25 -9.70
N ILE A 96 -16.91 3.34 -10.34
CA ILE A 96 -16.96 4.67 -9.77
C ILE A 96 -17.75 5.62 -10.67
N LYS A 97 -18.60 6.44 -10.06
CA LYS A 97 -19.26 7.52 -10.79
C LYS A 97 -18.22 8.56 -11.24
N GLU A 98 -18.30 8.99 -12.48
CA GLU A 98 -17.49 10.08 -13.00
C GLU A 98 -17.62 11.35 -12.13
N GLY A 99 -16.51 12.04 -11.86
CA GLY A 99 -16.47 13.23 -11.00
C GLY A 99 -16.64 12.93 -9.51
N ALA A 100 -16.74 11.66 -9.10
CA ALA A 100 -16.77 11.32 -7.68
C ALA A 100 -15.37 11.54 -7.07
N ALA A 101 -15.34 12.20 -5.91
CA ALA A 101 -14.15 12.32 -5.10
C ALA A 101 -13.96 11.05 -4.28
N TYR A 102 -12.76 10.46 -4.34
CA TYR A 102 -12.47 9.17 -3.73
C TYR A 102 -11.09 9.14 -3.05
N ARG A 103 -10.92 8.16 -2.18
CA ARG A 103 -9.65 7.77 -1.58
C ARG A 103 -9.52 6.26 -1.61
N ILE A 104 -8.30 5.75 -1.58
CA ILE A 104 -8.02 4.34 -1.41
C ILE A 104 -7.46 4.14 0.00
N ARG A 105 -8.14 3.34 0.82
CA ARG A 105 -7.64 2.87 2.11
C ARG A 105 -6.97 1.52 1.94
N PHE A 106 -5.72 1.43 2.33
CA PHE A 106 -4.96 0.19 2.46
C PHE A 106 -5.04 -0.28 3.89
N ASP A 107 -5.30 -1.56 4.07
CA ASP A 107 -5.40 -2.23 5.36
C ASP A 107 -4.40 -3.39 5.39
N PHE A 108 -3.45 -3.35 6.33
CA PHE A 108 -2.30 -4.27 6.35
C PHE A 108 -1.79 -4.55 7.76
N HIS A 109 -1.04 -5.64 7.91
CA HIS A 109 -0.28 -5.91 9.14
C HIS A 109 1.22 -5.77 8.86
N VAL A 110 1.96 -5.37 9.88
CA VAL A 110 3.41 -5.51 9.91
C VAL A 110 3.74 -6.44 11.07
N GLN A 111 4.54 -7.46 10.80
CA GLN A 111 4.98 -8.45 11.77
C GLN A 111 6.49 -8.63 11.66
N ARG A 112 7.15 -9.16 12.70
CA ARG A 112 8.60 -9.42 12.81
C ARG A 112 9.46 -8.17 12.94
N GLU A 113 9.64 -7.40 11.88
CA GLU A 113 10.57 -6.26 11.81
C GLU A 113 9.89 -4.95 11.39
N ILE A 114 10.53 -3.82 11.65
CA ILE A 114 10.05 -2.51 11.17
C ILE A 114 10.07 -2.50 9.65
N CYS A 115 8.96 -2.10 9.03
CA CYS A 115 8.96 -1.77 7.61
C CYS A 115 9.31 -0.30 7.45
N THR A 116 10.44 0.01 6.81
CA THR A 116 10.88 1.39 6.55
C THR A 116 10.51 1.83 5.14
N GLY A 117 9.83 2.97 5.03
CA GLY A 117 9.50 3.57 3.72
C GLY A 117 8.54 2.74 2.87
N LEU A 118 7.52 2.14 3.50
CA LEU A 118 6.44 1.47 2.79
C LEU A 118 5.80 2.47 1.80
N LYS A 119 5.66 2.05 0.54
CA LYS A 119 5.11 2.87 -0.54
C LYS A 119 4.20 2.04 -1.43
N TYR A 120 3.18 2.71 -1.95
CA TYR A 120 2.26 2.17 -2.93
C TYR A 120 2.55 2.80 -4.30
N ILE A 121 2.73 1.98 -5.32
CA ILE A 121 2.95 2.40 -6.71
C ILE A 121 1.74 1.95 -7.53
N GLN A 122 1.18 2.87 -8.30
CA GLN A 122 0.10 2.57 -9.24
C GLN A 122 0.48 2.95 -10.66
N LYS A 123 0.04 2.13 -11.61
CA LYS A 123 0.11 2.40 -13.04
C LYS A 123 -1.25 2.15 -13.67
N VAL A 124 -1.85 3.21 -14.18
CA VAL A 124 -3.18 3.18 -14.78
C VAL A 124 -3.04 3.09 -16.30
N THR A 125 -3.70 2.11 -16.90
CA THR A 125 -3.68 1.84 -18.34
C THR A 125 -5.09 1.84 -18.90
N ARG A 126 -5.29 2.49 -20.05
CA ARG A 126 -6.53 2.46 -20.82
C ARG A 126 -6.22 2.18 -22.29
N HIS A 127 -6.91 1.21 -22.88
CA HIS A 127 -6.65 0.75 -24.26
C HIS A 127 -5.16 0.49 -24.55
N SER A 128 -4.47 -0.17 -23.60
CA SER A 128 -3.03 -0.48 -23.65
C SER A 128 -2.09 0.73 -23.58
N ILE A 129 -2.61 1.94 -23.39
CA ILE A 129 -1.82 3.16 -23.19
C ILE A 129 -1.77 3.47 -21.69
N THR A 130 -0.59 3.70 -21.15
CA THR A 130 -0.44 4.21 -19.78
C THR A 130 -0.93 5.65 -19.74
N VAL A 131 -1.93 5.92 -18.92
CA VAL A 131 -2.58 7.23 -18.79
C VAL A 131 -2.19 7.95 -17.51
N ASP A 132 -1.76 7.21 -16.49
CA ASP A 132 -1.31 7.76 -15.23
C ASP A 132 -0.34 6.79 -14.51
N LYS A 133 0.52 7.36 -13.68
CA LYS A 133 1.44 6.63 -12.82
C LYS A 133 1.77 7.48 -11.59
N GLU A 134 1.54 6.91 -10.41
CA GLU A 134 1.76 7.61 -9.15
C GLU A 134 2.46 6.71 -8.13
N THR A 135 3.16 7.36 -7.19
CA THR A 135 3.76 6.70 -6.03
C THR A 135 3.35 7.45 -4.77
N PHE A 136 2.77 6.72 -3.82
CA PHE A 136 2.34 7.23 -2.53
C PHE A 136 3.25 6.68 -1.43
N MET A 137 3.98 7.56 -0.76
CA MET A 137 4.72 7.20 0.45
C MET A 137 3.72 6.97 1.59
N MET A 138 3.64 5.73 2.08
CA MET A 138 2.75 5.35 3.17
C MET A 138 3.41 5.64 4.52
N GLY A 139 4.71 5.34 4.63
CA GLY A 139 5.54 5.68 5.79
C GLY A 139 6.26 4.47 6.37
N SER A 140 6.72 4.60 7.61
CA SER A 140 7.38 3.52 8.34
C SER A 140 6.47 2.98 9.44
N TYR A 141 6.43 1.66 9.57
CA TYR A 141 5.48 0.98 10.44
C TYR A 141 6.19 -0.07 11.28
N ALA A 142 6.01 0.00 12.60
CA ALA A 142 6.49 -1.01 13.53
C ALA A 142 5.55 -2.22 13.55
N PRO A 143 6.06 -3.42 13.90
CA PRO A 143 5.21 -4.59 14.11
C PRO A 143 4.17 -4.37 15.21
N LYS A 144 2.90 -4.72 14.93
CA LYS A 144 1.82 -4.72 15.94
C LYS A 144 0.73 -5.72 15.56
N MET A 145 0.02 -6.24 16.57
CA MET A 145 -1.04 -7.23 16.35
C MET A 145 -2.27 -6.63 15.67
N GLU A 146 -2.55 -5.35 15.89
CA GLU A 146 -3.67 -4.66 15.27
C GLU A 146 -3.36 -4.27 13.82
N MET A 147 -4.38 -4.37 12.97
CA MET A 147 -4.31 -3.89 11.59
C MET A 147 -3.95 -2.39 11.56
N GLN A 148 -3.03 -2.03 10.68
CA GLN A 148 -2.71 -0.63 10.38
C GLN A 148 -3.30 -0.26 9.02
N SER A 149 -3.52 1.04 8.84
CA SER A 149 -4.12 1.57 7.63
C SER A 149 -3.37 2.77 7.10
N PHE A 150 -3.42 2.94 5.79
CA PHE A 150 -3.01 4.15 5.09
C PHE A 150 -4.14 4.58 4.15
N ILE A 151 -4.39 5.89 4.03
CA ILE A 151 -5.40 6.41 3.12
C ILE A 151 -4.70 7.39 2.17
N THR A 152 -4.88 7.21 0.86
CA THR A 152 -4.35 8.14 -0.14
C THR A 152 -4.95 9.54 0.04
N PRO A 153 -4.28 10.59 -0.48
CA PRO A 153 -4.92 11.88 -0.70
C PRO A 153 -6.25 11.74 -1.46
N LEU A 154 -7.10 12.77 -1.33
CA LEU A 154 -8.34 12.85 -2.11
C LEU A 154 -8.00 13.00 -3.59
N ASP A 155 -8.60 12.15 -4.42
CA ASP A 155 -8.53 12.22 -5.88
C ASP A 155 -9.94 12.31 -6.47
N GLU A 156 -10.07 12.70 -7.74
CA GLU A 156 -11.35 12.86 -8.44
C GLU A 156 -11.41 12.00 -9.69
N ALA A 157 -12.43 11.15 -9.82
CA ALA A 157 -12.62 10.35 -11.02
C ALA A 157 -12.84 11.26 -12.24
N PRO A 158 -12.11 11.07 -13.36
CA PRO A 158 -12.28 11.94 -14.52
C PRO A 158 -13.70 11.90 -15.08
N SER A 159 -14.15 13.06 -15.57
CA SER A 159 -15.53 13.27 -16.03
C SER A 159 -15.66 13.36 -17.54
N GLY A 160 -16.81 12.92 -18.06
CA GLY A 160 -17.22 13.10 -19.45
C GLY A 160 -17.14 11.82 -20.27
N MET A 161 -17.91 11.79 -21.36
CA MET A 161 -18.07 10.59 -22.22
C MET A 161 -16.74 10.02 -22.72
N LEU A 162 -15.73 10.87 -22.94
CA LEU A 162 -14.40 10.43 -23.38
C LEU A 162 -13.60 9.74 -22.27
N HIS A 163 -13.87 9.99 -20.99
CA HIS A 163 -13.14 9.37 -19.87
C HIS A 163 -13.86 8.14 -19.31
N ARG A 164 -15.16 7.98 -19.57
CA ARG A 164 -15.88 6.77 -19.18
C ARG A 164 -15.29 5.51 -19.82
N GLY A 165 -15.38 4.40 -19.08
CA GLY A 165 -14.90 3.09 -19.50
C GLY A 165 -13.98 2.43 -18.47
N ILE A 166 -13.39 1.31 -18.87
CA ILE A 166 -12.60 0.45 -17.99
C ILE A 166 -11.13 0.83 -18.07
N TYR A 167 -10.55 1.11 -16.91
CA TYR A 167 -9.13 1.32 -16.67
C TYR A 167 -8.56 0.08 -16.01
N LYS A 168 -7.36 -0.33 -16.41
CA LYS A 168 -6.59 -1.39 -15.77
C LYS A 168 -5.53 -0.77 -14.89
N ILE A 169 -5.53 -1.10 -13.60
CA ILE A 169 -4.58 -0.60 -12.64
C ILE A 169 -3.64 -1.75 -12.27
N ARG A 170 -2.35 -1.52 -12.43
CA ARG A 170 -1.31 -2.35 -11.81
C ARG A 170 -0.89 -1.68 -10.52
N SER A 171 -0.91 -2.43 -9.44
CA SER A 171 -0.66 -1.97 -8.09
C SER A 171 0.49 -2.75 -7.50
N GLN A 172 1.40 -2.04 -6.82
CA GLN A 172 2.54 -2.64 -6.12
C GLN A 172 2.72 -1.97 -4.76
N VAL A 173 2.89 -2.77 -3.71
CA VAL A 173 3.30 -2.30 -2.38
C VAL A 173 4.73 -2.79 -2.14
N CYS A 174 5.64 -1.86 -1.95
CA CYS A 174 7.07 -2.13 -1.73
C CYS A 174 7.64 -1.20 -0.65
N ASP A 175 8.92 -1.32 -0.34
CA ASP A 175 9.59 -0.50 0.69
C ASP A 175 10.94 0.07 0.23
N ASP A 176 11.67 0.71 1.14
CA ASP A 176 13.00 1.29 0.86
C ASP A 176 14.11 0.24 0.79
N ASP A 177 13.87 -0.97 1.30
CA ASP A 177 14.81 -2.10 1.25
C ASP A 177 14.68 -2.90 -0.06
N GLY A 178 13.73 -2.52 -0.93
CA GLY A 178 13.50 -3.15 -2.23
C GLY A 178 12.64 -4.41 -2.17
N HIS A 179 11.95 -4.68 -1.05
CA HIS A 179 11.02 -5.79 -0.97
C HIS A 179 9.75 -5.47 -1.76
N ASP A 180 9.29 -6.42 -2.58
CA ASP A 180 7.93 -6.42 -3.12
C ASP A 180 7.03 -7.22 -2.16
N TRP A 181 6.16 -6.53 -1.45
CA TRP A 181 5.25 -7.14 -0.48
C TRP A 181 3.99 -7.70 -1.13
N LEU A 182 3.50 -7.03 -2.17
CA LEU A 182 2.36 -7.44 -2.96
C LEU A 182 2.28 -6.67 -4.28
N SER A 183 2.20 -7.40 -5.40
CA SER A 183 1.86 -6.87 -6.72
C SER A 183 0.58 -7.52 -7.24
N TRP A 184 -0.37 -6.73 -7.72
CA TRP A 184 -1.64 -7.22 -8.27
C TRP A 184 -2.20 -6.31 -9.36
N THR A 185 -3.24 -6.79 -10.04
CA THR A 185 -3.96 -6.01 -11.05
C THR A 185 -5.45 -6.02 -10.79
N TRP A 186 -6.10 -4.88 -10.97
CA TRP A 186 -7.54 -4.72 -10.83
C TRP A 186 -8.07 -3.73 -11.86
N SER A 187 -9.39 -3.65 -12.00
CA SER A 187 -10.03 -2.74 -12.97
C SER A 187 -10.88 -1.68 -12.27
N LEU A 188 -10.83 -0.44 -12.77
CA LEU A 188 -11.72 0.64 -12.36
C LEU A 188 -12.59 1.01 -13.56
N GLU A 189 -13.90 0.85 -13.45
CA GLU A 189 -14.85 1.33 -14.44
C GLU A 189 -15.34 2.72 -14.02
N ILE A 190 -15.08 3.70 -14.87
CA ILE A 190 -15.64 5.05 -14.73
C ILE A 190 -16.96 5.08 -15.50
N ALA A 191 -18.06 5.19 -14.76
CA ALA A 191 -19.41 5.16 -15.28
C ALA A 191 -20.12 6.49 -15.07
N LYS A 192 -21.22 6.72 -15.80
CA LYS A 192 -22.03 7.93 -15.64
C LYS A 192 -22.69 8.01 -14.25
N ASP A 193 -23.07 6.85 -13.71
CA ASP A 193 -23.70 6.65 -12.42
C ASP A 193 -23.16 5.34 -11.82
N TRP A 194 -23.44 5.07 -10.54
CA TRP A 194 -22.87 3.96 -9.75
C TRP A 194 -23.24 2.54 -10.22
N GLY A 195 -24.06 2.40 -11.26
CA GLY A 195 -24.70 1.13 -11.60
C GLY A 195 -25.91 0.85 -10.71
N GLU A 196 -26.79 -0.04 -11.19
CA GLU A 196 -27.76 -0.76 -10.34
C GLU A 196 -27.17 -2.12 -9.95
#